data_AF-A0A0B1SLI8-F1
#
_entry.id   AF-A0A0B1SLI8-F1
#
_cell.length_a   1.000
_cell.length_b   1.000
_cell.length_c   1.000
_cell.angle_alpha   90.00
_cell.angle_beta   90.00
_cell.angle_gamma   90.00
#
_symmetry.space_group_name_H-M   'P 1'
#
loop_
_entity.id
_entity.type
_entity.pdbx_description
1 polymer ?
#
loop_
_entity_poly.entity_id
_entity_poly.type
_entity_poly.pdbx_seq_one_letter_code
_entity_poly.pdbx_strand_id
1 'polypeptide(L)'
;MKLDVVYCLVTAIASKTETAKSGATSTSQLINVADYYAGQVRGHLSSNINETPILKTDALKFVVIFRNQLPAEVLVEVVQAADRLLTARLPILHKYAAYAIDKLLLVKEPNGTGPLLTARVVPVGSLLNNLVSGFDKDAKAQNSPYLIKAILRCVAILDEETARHGHQIASKLSSLVAEATKNPADAVHTHFLFETMLVGSKSLDQYGFQLANAILPVVEMTQGVENPMTVLLNNMFRRVQFSKTPKFMKHFVVFLCRFAVVRGAELLAKSVEAIQAGMFRMLLEKVIVTELNGLQNMTTAEDKRTIAIGIANILADATNYVGDQYGALAVGVAQLVEAPSASDRPVLSPEEEQASMYNAEGEFTNPYCRLSYAPDQIRLFQKSRISKIISHELCFNEALQLTQLSKHVSRLNCGRISWRMPNSLSDFF
;
A
#
# COMPACT_ATOMS: atom_id res chain seq x y z
N MET A 1 12.46 -40.36 24.48
CA MET A 1 11.62 -39.20 24.84
C MET A 1 11.48 -38.37 23.57
N LYS A 2 10.26 -38.14 23.05
CA LYS A 2 10.12 -37.41 21.79
C LYS A 2 10.55 -35.94 22.02
N LEU A 3 11.46 -35.41 21.19
CA LEU A 3 12.09 -34.10 21.40
C LEU A 3 11.12 -32.91 21.31
N ASP A 4 9.98 -33.06 20.64
CA ASP A 4 8.84 -32.13 20.63
C ASP A 4 8.30 -31.87 22.04
N VAL A 5 8.21 -32.92 22.87
CA VAL A 5 7.81 -32.81 24.29
C VAL A 5 8.84 -31.99 25.07
N VAL A 6 10.13 -32.12 24.74
CA VAL A 6 11.20 -31.34 25.39
C VAL A 6 11.06 -29.86 25.06
N TYR A 7 10.80 -29.51 23.80
CA TYR A 7 10.51 -28.12 23.41
C TYR A 7 9.34 -27.55 24.20
N CYS A 8 8.22 -28.29 24.25
CA CYS A 8 7.02 -27.83 24.94
C CYS A 8 7.27 -27.63 26.45
N LEU A 9 8.01 -28.55 27.08
CA LEU A 9 8.33 -28.49 28.51
C LEU A 9 9.30 -27.34 28.81
N VAL A 10 10.36 -27.21 28.02
CA VAL A 10 11.38 -26.16 28.20
C VAL A 10 10.76 -24.78 27.97
N THR A 11 9.93 -24.62 26.95
CA THR A 11 9.17 -23.38 26.72
C THR A 11 8.27 -23.06 27.92
N ALA A 12 7.53 -24.03 28.44
CA ALA A 12 6.64 -23.84 29.58
C ALA A 12 7.38 -23.52 30.89
N ILE A 13 8.58 -24.07 31.10
CA ILE A 13 9.39 -23.84 32.31
C ILE A 13 10.16 -22.52 32.22
N ALA A 14 10.65 -22.17 31.02
CA ALA A 14 11.45 -20.98 30.81
C ALA A 14 10.61 -19.70 30.80
N SER A 15 9.32 -19.78 30.51
CA SER A 15 8.44 -18.62 30.37
C SER A 15 7.61 -18.36 31.63
N LYS A 16 7.77 -17.18 32.25
CA LYS A 16 6.96 -16.77 33.42
C LYS A 16 5.75 -15.93 33.03
N THR A 17 5.87 -15.09 32.01
CA THR A 17 4.79 -14.26 31.45
C THR A 17 5.01 -14.08 29.95
N GLU A 18 3.94 -14.24 29.15
CA GLU A 18 3.96 -14.08 27.69
C GLU A 18 2.87 -13.15 27.20
N THR A 19 3.14 -12.44 26.10
CA THR A 19 2.11 -11.76 25.32
C THR A 19 2.29 -12.05 23.84
N ALA A 20 1.18 -12.13 23.09
CA ALA A 20 1.22 -12.36 21.64
C ALA A 20 2.00 -11.27 20.87
N LYS A 21 2.06 -10.05 21.42
CA LYS A 21 2.76 -8.90 20.84
C LYS A 21 4.25 -8.89 21.19
N SER A 22 4.63 -9.14 22.44
CA SER A 22 6.01 -8.96 22.93
C SER A 22 6.77 -10.28 23.14
N GLY A 23 6.14 -11.45 23.02
CA GLY A 23 6.80 -12.74 23.34
C GLY A 23 6.95 -12.93 24.85
N ALA A 24 7.96 -13.70 25.28
CA ALA A 24 8.30 -13.88 26.68
C ALA A 24 8.80 -12.55 27.28
N THR A 25 8.08 -12.03 28.28
CA THR A 25 8.39 -10.76 28.96
C THR A 25 9.18 -10.96 30.25
N SER A 26 9.20 -12.17 30.78
CA SER A 26 10.03 -12.57 31.92
C SER A 26 10.41 -14.04 31.77
N THR A 27 11.70 -14.35 31.92
CA THR A 27 12.21 -15.72 31.87
C THR A 27 12.55 -16.25 33.27
N SER A 28 12.47 -17.57 33.43
CA SER A 28 12.98 -18.24 34.62
C SER A 28 14.51 -18.14 34.68
N GLN A 29 15.07 -17.85 35.86
CA GLN A 29 16.53 -17.86 36.09
C GLN A 29 17.16 -19.26 35.99
N LEU A 30 16.33 -20.31 35.93
CA LEU A 30 16.77 -21.70 35.92
C LEU A 30 17.20 -22.20 34.52
N ILE A 31 16.92 -21.45 33.44
CA ILE A 31 17.25 -21.88 32.07
C ILE A 31 17.93 -20.72 31.34
N ASN A 32 19.18 -20.93 30.92
CA ASN A 32 19.85 -20.03 29.98
C ASN A 32 19.36 -20.32 28.56
N VAL A 33 18.54 -19.41 28.03
CA VAL A 33 17.93 -19.51 26.70
C VAL A 33 19.00 -19.57 25.60
N ALA A 34 20.09 -18.81 25.73
CA ALA A 34 21.15 -18.78 24.72
C ALA A 34 21.92 -20.10 24.68
N ASP A 35 22.22 -20.69 25.84
CA ASP A 35 22.90 -21.99 25.92
C ASP A 35 22.01 -23.11 25.36
N TYR A 36 20.71 -23.08 25.67
CA TYR A 36 19.76 -24.04 25.11
C TYR A 36 19.64 -23.90 23.59
N TYR A 37 19.64 -22.67 23.07
CA TYR A 37 19.67 -22.43 21.64
C TYR A 37 20.92 -23.06 21.00
N ALA A 38 22.10 -22.77 21.54
CA ALA A 38 23.37 -23.25 21.01
C ALA A 38 23.48 -24.79 21.05
N GLY A 39 23.03 -25.41 22.14
CA GLY A 39 23.16 -26.86 22.35
C GLY A 39 22.11 -27.71 21.63
N GLN A 40 20.87 -27.23 21.49
CA GLN A 40 19.74 -28.06 21.00
C GLN A 40 19.01 -27.46 19.80
N VAL A 41 18.78 -26.15 19.77
CA VAL A 41 17.90 -25.53 18.75
C VAL A 41 18.62 -25.28 17.44
N ARG A 42 19.85 -24.78 17.51
CA ARG A 42 20.68 -24.42 16.35
C ARG A 42 20.84 -25.57 15.37
N GLY A 43 21.13 -26.78 15.88
CA GLY A 43 21.32 -27.99 15.07
C GLY A 43 20.07 -28.39 14.27
N HIS A 44 18.87 -28.23 14.83
CA HIS A 44 17.64 -28.53 14.11
C HIS A 44 17.39 -27.57 12.94
N LEU A 45 17.75 -26.28 13.09
CA LEU A 45 17.59 -25.25 12.06
C LEU A 45 18.68 -25.31 10.97
N SER A 46 19.86 -25.86 11.27
CA SER A 46 20.95 -26.05 10.31
C SER A 46 20.89 -27.38 9.56
N SER A 47 20.15 -28.37 10.08
CA SER A 47 19.96 -29.67 9.43
C SER A 47 19.18 -29.58 8.10
N ASN A 48 19.18 -30.67 7.32
CA ASN A 48 18.49 -30.78 6.04
C ASN A 48 17.04 -30.25 6.12
N ILE A 49 16.68 -29.31 5.24
CA ILE A 49 15.40 -28.59 5.26
C ILE A 49 14.16 -29.50 5.17
N ASN A 50 14.29 -30.69 4.57
CA ASN A 50 13.16 -31.60 4.34
C ASN A 50 13.03 -32.71 5.40
N GLU A 51 13.97 -32.79 6.34
CA GLU A 51 13.93 -33.74 7.44
C GLU A 51 13.28 -33.11 8.68
N THR A 52 12.79 -33.94 9.60
CA THR A 52 12.31 -33.50 10.94
C THR A 52 11.47 -32.21 10.96
N PRO A 53 10.43 -32.06 10.10
CA PRO A 53 9.71 -30.80 9.92
C PRO A 53 9.06 -30.29 11.22
N ILE A 54 8.58 -31.20 12.07
CA ILE A 54 7.97 -30.86 13.37
C ILE A 54 9.01 -30.19 14.28
N LEU A 55 10.21 -30.76 14.41
CA LEU A 55 11.27 -30.20 15.24
C LEU A 55 11.74 -28.83 14.73
N LYS A 56 11.73 -28.62 13.41
CA LYS A 56 12.00 -27.31 12.81
C LYS A 56 10.92 -26.29 13.15
N THR A 57 9.65 -26.68 13.12
CA THR A 57 8.56 -25.78 13.54
C THR A 57 8.64 -25.42 15.01
N ASP A 58 9.02 -26.36 15.87
CA ASP A 58 9.18 -26.12 17.31
C ASP A 58 10.42 -25.27 17.60
N ALA A 59 11.52 -25.51 16.87
CA ALA A 59 12.71 -24.67 16.93
C ALA A 59 12.42 -23.21 16.55
N LEU A 60 11.68 -22.97 15.46
CA LEU A 60 11.26 -21.62 15.07
C LEU A 60 10.34 -20.99 16.12
N LYS A 61 9.36 -21.74 16.65
CA LYS A 61 8.48 -21.26 17.73
C LYS A 61 9.27 -20.86 18.97
N PHE A 62 10.22 -21.69 19.40
CA PHE A 62 11.08 -21.42 20.55
C PHE A 62 11.81 -20.08 20.37
N VAL A 63 12.46 -19.88 19.22
CA VAL A 63 13.18 -18.63 18.93
C VAL A 63 12.22 -17.45 18.92
N VAL A 64 11.03 -17.59 18.30
CA VAL A 64 10.02 -16.53 18.30
C VAL A 64 9.63 -16.15 19.73
N ILE A 65 9.37 -17.12 20.60
CA ILE A 65 8.95 -16.86 21.99
C ILE A 65 10.02 -16.07 22.74
N PHE A 66 11.29 -16.46 22.61
CA PHE A 66 12.41 -15.87 23.36
C PHE A 66 13.24 -14.84 22.58
N ARG A 67 12.71 -14.29 21.49
CA ARG A 67 13.43 -13.40 20.56
C ARG A 67 14.07 -12.17 21.21
N ASN A 68 13.52 -11.67 22.32
CA ASN A 68 14.07 -10.51 23.03
C ASN A 68 15.19 -10.89 24.03
N GLN A 69 15.39 -12.19 24.28
CA GLN A 69 16.43 -12.71 25.17
C GLN A 69 17.63 -13.28 24.39
N LEU A 70 17.56 -13.29 23.05
CA LEU A 70 18.60 -13.83 22.19
C LEU A 70 19.46 -12.70 21.60
N PRO A 71 20.79 -12.91 21.46
CA PRO A 71 21.68 -11.96 20.79
C PRO A 71 21.30 -11.72 19.33
N ALA A 72 21.65 -10.55 18.79
CA ALA A 72 21.33 -10.17 17.41
C ALA A 72 21.90 -11.17 16.38
N GLU A 73 23.09 -11.70 16.64
CA GLU A 73 23.79 -12.67 15.79
C GLU A 73 22.99 -13.96 15.64
N VAL A 74 22.37 -14.41 16.74
CA VAL A 74 21.48 -15.57 16.75
C VAL A 74 20.23 -15.29 15.93
N LEU A 75 19.65 -14.09 16.06
CA LEU A 75 18.45 -13.74 15.29
C LEU A 75 18.74 -13.67 13.79
N VAL A 76 19.88 -13.11 13.38
CA VAL A 76 20.33 -13.08 11.98
C VAL A 76 20.46 -14.50 11.43
N GLU A 77 21.11 -15.40 12.17
CA GLU A 77 21.25 -16.80 11.77
C GLU A 77 19.88 -17.49 11.61
N VAL A 78 18.95 -17.25 12.54
CA VAL A 78 17.61 -17.86 12.46
C VAL A 78 16.83 -17.31 11.27
N VAL A 79 16.98 -16.03 10.93
CA VAL A 79 16.38 -15.45 9.71
C VAL A 79 16.95 -16.12 8.45
N GLN A 80 18.26 -16.35 8.38
CA GLN A 80 18.88 -17.09 7.26
C GLN A 80 18.39 -18.54 7.20
N ALA A 81 18.22 -19.21 8.34
CA ALA A 81 17.65 -20.55 8.39
C ALA A 81 16.18 -20.57 7.94
N ALA A 82 15.39 -19.57 8.38
CA ALA A 82 14.00 -19.40 7.94
C ALA A 82 13.91 -19.18 6.42
N ASP A 83 14.81 -18.38 5.84
CA ASP A 83 14.90 -18.18 4.40
C ASP A 83 15.10 -19.50 3.65
N ARG A 84 16.04 -20.34 4.10
CA ARG A 84 16.22 -21.70 3.53
C ARG A 84 14.95 -22.53 3.68
N LEU A 85 14.26 -22.47 4.83
CA LEU A 85 13.04 -23.25 5.08
C LEU A 85 11.86 -22.84 4.20
N LEU A 86 11.83 -21.61 3.66
CA LEU A 86 10.84 -21.19 2.65
C LEU A 86 10.97 -21.99 1.34
N THR A 87 12.09 -22.66 1.11
CA THR A 87 12.31 -23.52 -0.08
C THR A 87 11.96 -24.99 0.17
N ALA A 88 11.56 -25.36 1.40
CA ALA A 88 11.29 -26.74 1.78
C ALA A 88 10.11 -27.35 0.99
N ARG A 89 10.07 -28.68 0.89
CA ARG A 89 9.00 -29.41 0.19
C ARG A 89 7.63 -29.26 0.86
N LEU A 90 7.60 -29.13 2.19
CA LEU A 90 6.35 -29.09 2.96
C LEU A 90 5.89 -27.64 3.19
N PRO A 91 4.71 -27.23 2.69
CA PRO A 91 4.21 -25.85 2.80
C PRO A 91 4.01 -25.36 4.24
N ILE A 92 3.86 -26.28 5.21
CA ILE A 92 3.75 -25.91 6.63
C ILE A 92 5.01 -25.20 7.12
N LEU A 93 6.20 -25.61 6.66
CA LEU A 93 7.46 -24.96 7.03
C LEU A 93 7.52 -23.54 6.50
N HIS A 94 6.94 -23.26 5.33
CA HIS A 94 6.88 -21.90 4.78
C HIS A 94 6.08 -20.96 5.68
N LYS A 95 4.93 -21.42 6.19
CA LYS A 95 4.07 -20.65 7.09
C LYS A 95 4.76 -20.35 8.41
N TYR A 96 5.48 -21.33 8.97
CA TYR A 96 6.23 -21.16 10.21
C TYR A 96 7.48 -20.28 10.04
N ALA A 97 8.20 -20.44 8.93
CA ALA A 97 9.33 -19.58 8.58
C ALA A 97 8.86 -18.13 8.39
N ALA A 98 7.78 -17.91 7.65
CA ALA A 98 7.18 -16.59 7.48
C ALA A 98 6.70 -15.99 8.80
N TYR A 99 6.06 -16.77 9.67
CA TYR A 99 5.70 -16.33 11.02
C TYR A 99 6.93 -15.91 11.84
N ALA A 100 8.02 -16.69 11.79
CA ALA A 100 9.26 -16.33 12.45
C ALA A 100 9.84 -15.03 11.91
N ILE A 101 9.94 -14.89 10.58
CA ILE A 101 10.41 -13.65 9.93
C ILE A 101 9.57 -12.44 10.37
N ASP A 102 8.23 -12.55 10.40
CA ASP A 102 7.35 -11.46 10.85
C ASP A 102 7.68 -11.02 12.29
N LYS A 103 7.97 -11.96 13.20
CA LYS A 103 8.26 -11.63 14.60
C LYS A 103 9.68 -11.19 14.86
N LEU A 104 10.66 -11.76 14.18
CA LEU A 104 12.07 -11.44 14.39
C LEU A 104 12.42 -10.05 13.84
N LEU A 105 11.88 -9.67 12.69
CA LEU A 105 12.11 -8.34 12.11
C LEU A 105 11.42 -7.19 12.89
N LEU A 106 10.56 -7.51 13.87
CA LEU A 106 9.93 -6.54 14.77
C LEU A 106 10.73 -6.28 16.05
N VAL A 107 11.80 -7.05 16.31
CA VAL A 107 12.65 -6.85 17.48
C VAL A 107 13.36 -5.51 17.36
N LYS A 108 13.33 -4.73 18.43
CA LYS A 108 13.97 -3.41 18.52
C LYS A 108 15.26 -3.49 19.29
N GLU A 109 16.12 -2.50 19.09
CA GLU A 109 17.30 -2.37 19.93
C GLU A 109 16.93 -2.17 21.41
N PRO A 110 17.69 -2.73 22.37
CA PRO A 110 17.37 -2.66 23.80
C PRO A 110 17.15 -1.23 24.34
N ASN A 111 17.88 -0.25 23.77
CA ASN A 111 17.84 1.15 24.17
C ASN A 111 17.37 2.08 23.03
N GLY A 112 16.96 1.51 21.90
CA GLY A 112 16.63 2.24 20.69
C GLY A 112 15.17 2.08 20.29
N THR A 113 14.66 3.04 19.52
CA THR A 113 13.34 2.92 18.89
C THR A 113 13.39 2.22 17.53
N GLY A 114 14.60 2.05 16.99
CA GLY A 114 14.88 1.45 15.68
C GLY A 114 14.85 -0.08 15.67
N PRO A 115 14.74 -0.68 14.47
CA PRO A 115 14.77 -2.13 14.31
C PRO A 115 16.17 -2.68 14.60
N LEU A 116 16.24 -3.79 15.33
CA LEU A 116 17.50 -4.48 15.61
C LEU A 116 18.08 -5.12 14.34
N LEU A 117 17.21 -5.61 13.45
CA LEU A 117 17.59 -6.25 12.20
C LEU A 117 17.28 -5.31 11.02
N THR A 118 18.27 -5.06 10.18
CA THR A 118 18.18 -4.17 9.02
C THR A 118 18.55 -4.90 7.73
N ALA A 119 18.21 -4.34 6.57
CA ALA A 119 18.58 -4.91 5.26
C ALA A 119 20.08 -5.21 5.08
N ARG A 120 20.95 -4.57 5.87
CA ARG A 120 22.41 -4.81 5.84
C ARG A 120 22.84 -6.17 6.39
N VAL A 121 22.04 -6.75 7.30
CA VAL A 121 22.40 -7.98 8.02
C VAL A 121 21.50 -9.16 7.66
N VAL A 122 20.36 -8.93 7.02
CA VAL A 122 19.43 -9.98 6.58
C VAL A 122 19.30 -10.01 5.06
N PRO A 123 19.16 -11.20 4.43
CA PRO A 123 19.09 -11.33 2.97
C PRO A 123 17.68 -10.98 2.43
N VAL A 124 17.30 -9.69 2.50
CA VAL A 124 15.93 -9.22 2.19
C VAL A 124 15.48 -9.61 0.78
N GLY A 125 16.36 -9.53 -0.23
CA GLY A 125 16.04 -9.93 -1.60
C GLY A 125 15.65 -11.41 -1.72
N SER A 126 16.43 -12.31 -1.10
CA SER A 126 16.15 -13.75 -1.07
C SER A 126 14.86 -14.05 -0.33
N LEU A 127 14.68 -13.43 0.84
CA LEU A 127 13.46 -13.56 1.65
C LEU A 127 12.22 -13.18 0.85
N LEU A 128 12.24 -12.02 0.20
CA LEU A 128 11.11 -11.54 -0.59
C LEU A 128 10.80 -12.48 -1.75
N ASN A 129 11.82 -12.95 -2.48
CA ASN A 129 11.64 -13.91 -3.57
C ASN A 129 11.03 -15.24 -3.08
N ASN A 130 11.57 -15.80 -2.01
CA ASN A 130 11.11 -17.07 -1.46
C ASN A 130 9.70 -16.97 -0.86
N LEU A 131 9.39 -15.88 -0.13
CA LEU A 131 8.06 -15.60 0.40
C LEU A 131 7.02 -15.45 -0.70
N VAL A 132 7.37 -14.72 -1.77
CA VAL A 132 6.55 -14.58 -2.97
C VAL A 132 6.28 -15.93 -3.62
N SER A 133 7.31 -16.76 -3.80
CA SER A 133 7.16 -18.10 -4.38
C SER A 133 6.29 -19.02 -3.52
N GLY A 134 6.23 -18.77 -2.21
CA GLY A 134 5.43 -19.52 -1.25
C GLY A 134 3.93 -19.49 -1.54
N PHE A 135 3.42 -18.42 -2.16
CA PHE A 135 2.01 -18.32 -2.57
C PHE A 135 1.63 -19.35 -3.64
N ASP A 136 2.59 -19.74 -4.49
CA ASP A 136 2.36 -20.67 -5.59
C ASP A 136 2.52 -22.15 -5.18
N LYS A 137 2.91 -22.43 -3.92
CA LYS A 137 3.23 -23.79 -3.45
C LYS A 137 2.02 -24.63 -3.05
N ASP A 138 0.90 -24.00 -2.70
CA ASP A 138 -0.34 -24.67 -2.30
C ASP A 138 -1.52 -23.70 -2.51
N ALA A 139 -2.69 -24.22 -2.88
CA ALA A 139 -3.92 -23.42 -3.00
C ALA A 139 -4.26 -22.70 -1.68
N LYS A 140 -3.98 -23.33 -0.53
CA LYS A 140 -4.17 -22.68 0.80
C LYS A 140 -3.10 -21.64 1.13
N ALA A 141 -2.05 -21.52 0.33
CA ALA A 141 -1.00 -20.53 0.52
C ALA A 141 -1.32 -19.20 -0.15
N GLN A 142 -2.12 -19.19 -1.23
CA GLN A 142 -2.48 -17.99 -2.02
C GLN A 142 -3.00 -16.83 -1.15
N ASN A 143 -3.80 -17.13 -0.13
CA ASN A 143 -4.34 -16.13 0.82
C ASN A 143 -3.64 -16.18 2.18
N SER A 144 -2.41 -16.69 2.28
CA SER A 144 -1.77 -16.89 3.58
C SER A 144 -1.49 -15.56 4.28
N PRO A 145 -2.06 -15.33 5.48
CA PRO A 145 -1.75 -14.13 6.26
C PRO A 145 -0.31 -14.13 6.78
N TYR A 146 0.32 -15.31 6.91
CA TYR A 146 1.70 -15.43 7.39
C TYR A 146 2.70 -14.94 6.36
N LEU A 147 2.53 -15.36 5.10
CA LEU A 147 3.40 -14.95 4.00
C LEU A 147 3.33 -13.44 3.77
N ILE A 148 2.12 -12.88 3.70
CA ILE A 148 1.96 -11.44 3.43
C ILE A 148 2.47 -10.58 4.59
N LYS A 149 2.29 -11.01 5.86
CA LYS A 149 2.88 -10.32 7.01
C LYS A 149 4.41 -10.34 6.98
N ALA A 150 5.01 -11.46 6.62
CA ALA A 150 6.46 -11.55 6.49
C ALA A 150 7.00 -10.64 5.37
N ILE A 151 6.30 -10.58 4.23
CA ILE A 151 6.61 -9.66 3.13
C ILE A 151 6.51 -8.22 3.60
N LEU A 152 5.43 -7.84 4.29
CA LEU A 152 5.29 -6.51 4.91
C LEU A 152 6.52 -6.15 5.75
N ARG A 153 6.97 -7.07 6.61
CA ARG A 153 8.15 -6.82 7.46
C ARG A 153 9.44 -6.68 6.68
N CYS A 154 9.63 -7.50 5.64
CA CYS A 154 10.80 -7.38 4.77
C CYS A 154 10.79 -6.05 4.00
N VAL A 155 9.63 -5.62 3.49
CA VAL A 155 9.47 -4.33 2.80
C VAL A 155 9.70 -3.16 3.75
N ALA A 156 9.27 -3.26 5.01
CA ALA A 156 9.42 -2.19 6.00
C ALA A 156 10.89 -1.90 6.41
N ILE A 157 11.81 -2.84 6.18
CA ILE A 157 13.24 -2.67 6.43
C ILE A 157 14.06 -2.57 5.14
N LEU A 158 13.40 -2.52 3.98
CA LEU A 158 14.03 -2.48 2.67
C LEU A 158 14.79 -1.18 2.47
N ASP A 159 16.05 -1.26 2.05
CA ASP A 159 16.85 -0.10 1.66
C ASP A 159 16.66 0.26 0.18
N GLU A 160 17.10 1.45 -0.22
CA GLU A 160 16.92 1.97 -1.58
C GLU A 160 17.69 1.15 -2.62
N GLU A 161 18.84 0.58 -2.25
CA GLU A 161 19.66 -0.25 -3.14
C GLU A 161 18.96 -1.58 -3.47
N THR A 162 18.36 -2.24 -2.48
CA THR A 162 17.56 -3.44 -2.68
C THR A 162 16.25 -3.12 -3.40
N ALA A 163 15.64 -1.96 -3.12
CA ALA A 163 14.44 -1.50 -3.82
C ALA A 163 14.66 -1.31 -5.33
N ARG A 164 15.86 -0.90 -5.76
CA ARG A 164 16.22 -0.75 -7.18
C ARG A 164 16.14 -2.07 -7.97
N HIS A 165 16.38 -3.19 -7.29
CA HIS A 165 16.25 -4.54 -7.85
C HIS A 165 14.83 -5.13 -7.68
N GLY A 166 13.92 -4.38 -7.04
CA GLY A 166 12.58 -4.82 -6.65
C GLY A 166 11.52 -4.86 -7.75
N HIS A 167 11.89 -4.70 -9.03
CA HIS A 167 10.93 -4.77 -10.15
C HIS A 167 10.12 -6.08 -10.13
N GLN A 168 10.78 -7.22 -9.90
CA GLN A 168 10.14 -8.53 -9.82
C GLN A 168 9.17 -8.63 -8.62
N ILE A 169 9.53 -8.02 -7.49
CA ILE A 169 8.72 -7.99 -6.27
C ILE A 169 7.48 -7.14 -6.50
N ALA A 170 7.63 -5.95 -7.06
CA ALA A 170 6.53 -5.08 -7.44
C ALA A 170 5.59 -5.76 -8.45
N SER A 171 6.13 -6.44 -9.46
CA SER A 171 5.36 -7.20 -10.46
C SER A 171 4.56 -8.33 -9.82
N LYS A 172 5.15 -9.14 -8.93
CA LYS A 172 4.39 -10.18 -8.22
C LYS A 172 3.37 -9.58 -7.25
N LEU A 173 3.72 -8.57 -6.47
CA LEU A 173 2.76 -7.87 -5.61
C LEU A 173 1.57 -7.34 -6.43
N SER A 174 1.81 -6.84 -7.64
CA SER A 174 0.77 -6.44 -8.59
C SER A 174 -0.10 -7.63 -9.05
N SER A 175 0.50 -8.81 -9.28
CA SER A 175 -0.25 -10.03 -9.60
C SER A 175 -1.11 -10.50 -8.43
N LEU A 176 -0.61 -10.40 -7.19
CA LEU A 176 -1.38 -10.72 -5.98
C LEU A 176 -2.53 -9.73 -5.79
N VAL A 177 -2.31 -8.45 -6.07
CA VAL A 177 -3.38 -7.43 -6.15
C VAL A 177 -4.41 -7.83 -7.20
N ALA A 178 -3.99 -8.17 -8.42
CA ALA A 178 -4.92 -8.54 -9.49
C ALA A 178 -5.74 -9.79 -9.19
N GLU A 179 -5.24 -10.69 -8.34
CA GLU A 179 -5.98 -11.87 -7.90
C GLU A 179 -6.90 -11.56 -6.71
N ALA A 180 -6.41 -10.80 -5.72
CA ALA A 180 -7.19 -10.34 -4.58
C ALA A 180 -8.39 -9.47 -5.02
N THR A 181 -8.27 -8.73 -6.12
CA THR A 181 -9.37 -7.92 -6.67
C THR A 181 -10.42 -8.74 -7.41
N LYS A 182 -10.10 -9.96 -7.86
CA LYS A 182 -11.09 -10.89 -8.44
C LYS A 182 -11.87 -11.64 -7.38
N ASN A 183 -11.25 -11.91 -6.23
CA ASN A 183 -11.88 -12.62 -5.13
C ASN A 183 -11.41 -12.09 -3.76
N PRO A 184 -12.03 -11.04 -3.22
CA PRO A 184 -11.66 -10.42 -1.94
C PRO A 184 -11.99 -11.29 -0.70
N ALA A 185 -11.99 -12.62 -0.82
CA ALA A 185 -12.50 -13.59 0.16
C ALA A 185 -11.75 -13.65 1.49
N ASP A 186 -10.55 -13.07 1.63
CA ASP A 186 -9.83 -12.99 2.90
C ASP A 186 -9.47 -11.53 3.23
N ALA A 187 -10.22 -10.94 4.15
CA ALA A 187 -10.02 -9.59 4.66
C ALA A 187 -8.67 -9.37 5.33
N VAL A 188 -8.16 -10.40 6.01
CA VAL A 188 -6.89 -10.32 6.73
C VAL A 188 -5.77 -10.23 5.71
N HIS A 189 -5.81 -11.08 4.67
CA HIS A 189 -4.88 -11.01 3.55
C HIS A 189 -4.94 -9.66 2.83
N THR A 190 -6.16 -9.19 2.49
CA THR A 190 -6.38 -7.90 1.81
C THR A 190 -5.87 -6.71 2.63
N HIS A 191 -6.09 -6.73 3.94
CA HIS A 191 -5.58 -5.70 4.87
C HIS A 191 -4.05 -5.65 4.88
N PHE A 192 -3.37 -6.79 5.02
CA PHE A 192 -1.91 -6.81 5.02
C PHE A 192 -1.31 -6.53 3.65
N LEU A 193 -1.97 -6.93 2.57
CA LEU A 193 -1.59 -6.54 1.21
C LEU A 193 -1.62 -5.01 1.08
N PHE A 194 -2.67 -4.38 1.60
CA PHE A 194 -2.79 -2.93 1.62
C PHE A 194 -1.71 -2.25 2.48
N GLU A 195 -1.47 -2.74 3.71
CA GLU A 195 -0.42 -2.22 4.58
C GLU A 195 0.98 -2.35 3.93
N THR A 196 1.25 -3.49 3.29
CA THR A 196 2.53 -3.75 2.57
C THR A 196 2.77 -2.73 1.48
N MET A 197 1.73 -2.41 0.72
CA MET A 197 1.86 -1.61 -0.50
C MET A 197 1.82 -0.11 -0.25
N LEU A 198 1.06 0.36 0.75
CA LEU A 198 0.93 1.79 1.05
C LEU A 198 1.73 2.25 2.26
N VAL A 199 2.00 1.38 3.23
CA VAL A 199 2.74 1.76 4.45
C VAL A 199 4.20 1.31 4.36
N GLY A 200 4.46 0.15 3.75
CA GLY A 200 5.78 -0.48 3.73
C GLY A 200 6.82 0.21 2.83
N SER A 201 6.45 0.75 1.67
CA SER A 201 7.41 1.33 0.73
C SER A 201 6.86 2.46 -0.13
N LYS A 202 7.65 3.54 -0.29
CA LYS A 202 7.38 4.66 -1.21
C LYS A 202 7.40 4.23 -2.69
N SER A 203 8.19 3.21 -3.04
CA SER A 203 8.29 2.74 -4.42
C SER A 203 7.04 2.00 -4.90
N LEU A 204 6.19 1.55 -3.96
CA LEU A 204 4.98 0.76 -4.22
C LEU A 204 3.69 1.59 -4.18
N ASP A 205 3.76 2.90 -3.90
CA ASP A 205 2.59 3.76 -3.68
C ASP A 205 1.53 3.61 -4.81
N GLN A 206 1.97 3.59 -6.07
CA GLN A 206 1.08 3.46 -7.24
C GLN A 206 0.25 2.16 -7.20
N TYR A 207 0.88 1.04 -6.88
CA TYR A 207 0.20 -0.26 -6.80
C TYR A 207 -0.70 -0.35 -5.57
N GLY A 208 -0.28 0.26 -4.47
CA GLY A 208 -1.11 0.41 -3.27
C GLY A 208 -2.42 1.13 -3.54
N PHE A 209 -2.37 2.26 -4.26
CA PHE A 209 -3.56 2.99 -4.66
C PHE A 209 -4.39 2.27 -5.74
N GLN A 210 -3.75 1.50 -6.62
CA GLN A 210 -4.48 0.64 -7.56
C GLN A 210 -5.32 -0.42 -6.84
N LEU A 211 -4.74 -1.10 -5.84
CA LEU A 211 -5.48 -2.02 -4.97
C LEU A 211 -6.60 -1.29 -4.21
N ALA A 212 -6.28 -0.13 -3.61
CA ALA A 212 -7.25 0.70 -2.87
C ALA A 212 -8.49 1.00 -3.72
N ASN A 213 -8.27 1.44 -4.97
CA ASN A 213 -9.34 1.76 -5.91
C ASN A 213 -10.19 0.55 -6.29
N ALA A 214 -9.59 -0.63 -6.39
CA ALA A 214 -10.28 -1.86 -6.77
C ALA A 214 -11.10 -2.45 -5.60
N ILE A 215 -10.63 -2.31 -4.35
CA ILE A 215 -11.38 -2.77 -3.17
C ILE A 215 -12.43 -1.76 -2.72
N LEU A 216 -12.27 -0.48 -3.05
CA LEU A 216 -13.16 0.61 -2.62
C LEU A 216 -14.67 0.33 -2.81
N PRO A 217 -15.15 -0.28 -3.92
CA PRO A 217 -16.57 -0.63 -4.07
C PRO A 217 -17.05 -1.73 -3.13
N VAL A 218 -16.14 -2.64 -2.73
CA VAL A 218 -16.45 -3.87 -1.98
C VAL A 218 -15.90 -3.87 -0.56
N VAL A 219 -15.26 -2.78 -0.12
CA VAL A 219 -14.49 -2.73 1.13
C VAL A 219 -15.33 -3.01 2.38
N GLU A 220 -16.63 -2.73 2.36
CA GLU A 220 -17.55 -3.07 3.46
C GLU A 220 -17.91 -4.56 3.52
N MET A 221 -17.74 -5.30 2.43
CA MET A 221 -17.97 -6.74 2.37
C MET A 221 -16.80 -7.53 2.97
N THR A 222 -15.75 -6.84 3.40
CA THR A 222 -14.51 -7.39 3.96
C THR A 222 -14.78 -7.93 5.38
N GLN A 223 -14.91 -9.25 5.52
CA GLN A 223 -15.24 -9.89 6.81
C GLN A 223 -14.02 -10.11 7.71
N GLY A 224 -14.08 -9.76 8.99
CA GLY A 224 -13.00 -10.01 9.96
C GLY A 224 -12.02 -8.85 10.16
N VAL A 225 -12.30 -7.70 9.54
CA VAL A 225 -11.66 -6.42 9.87
C VAL A 225 -12.76 -5.48 10.38
N GLU A 226 -12.57 -4.95 11.58
CA GLU A 226 -13.49 -3.96 12.14
C GLU A 226 -13.27 -2.61 11.44
N ASN A 227 -14.35 -2.00 10.95
CA ASN A 227 -14.34 -0.72 10.23
C ASN A 227 -13.26 -0.64 9.12
N PRO A 228 -13.33 -1.51 8.09
CA PRO A 228 -12.27 -1.65 7.09
C PRO A 228 -11.99 -0.36 6.31
N MET A 229 -13.01 0.49 6.12
CA MET A 229 -12.84 1.81 5.51
C MET A 229 -11.99 2.75 6.38
N THR A 230 -12.26 2.80 7.68
CA THR A 230 -11.50 3.62 8.64
C THR A 230 -10.05 3.17 8.69
N VAL A 231 -9.81 1.87 8.65
CA VAL A 231 -8.45 1.29 8.59
C VAL A 231 -7.73 1.70 7.29
N LEU A 232 -8.42 1.64 6.15
CA LEU A 232 -7.91 2.07 4.85
C LEU A 232 -7.43 3.52 4.88
N LEU A 233 -8.29 4.41 5.36
CA LEU A 233 -8.04 5.85 5.43
C LEU A 233 -6.93 6.18 6.45
N ASN A 234 -6.95 5.58 7.64
CA ASN A 234 -5.91 5.81 8.66
C ASN A 234 -4.51 5.46 8.17
N ASN A 235 -4.36 4.36 7.41
CA ASN A 235 -3.09 3.99 6.81
C ASN A 235 -2.60 5.06 5.80
N MET A 236 -3.50 5.64 5.01
CA MET A 236 -3.15 6.73 4.10
C MET A 236 -2.82 8.03 4.86
N PHE A 237 -3.62 8.40 5.87
CA PHE A 237 -3.37 9.60 6.69
C PHE A 237 -2.05 9.54 7.45
N ARG A 238 -1.67 8.35 7.95
CA ARG A 238 -0.37 8.13 8.56
C ARG A 238 0.78 8.45 7.59
N ARG A 239 0.65 8.06 6.31
CA ARG A 239 1.63 8.44 5.28
C ARG A 239 1.63 9.94 5.01
N VAL A 240 0.47 10.59 4.95
CA VAL A 240 0.37 12.07 4.82
C VAL A 240 1.13 12.77 5.94
N GLN A 241 1.04 12.27 7.18
CA GLN A 241 1.67 12.88 8.35
C GLN A 241 3.18 12.61 8.44
N PHE A 242 3.63 11.37 8.21
CA PHE A 242 5.00 10.97 8.56
C PHE A 242 5.93 10.74 7.37
N SER A 243 5.41 10.52 6.16
CA SER A 243 6.24 10.08 5.01
C SER A 243 5.61 10.40 3.65
N LYS A 244 5.03 11.59 3.53
CA LYS A 244 4.44 12.06 2.27
C LYS A 244 5.50 12.27 1.20
N THR A 245 5.15 11.97 -0.04
CA THR A 245 5.93 12.24 -1.25
C THR A 245 5.01 12.89 -2.29
N PRO A 246 5.52 13.67 -3.26
CA PRO A 246 4.68 14.24 -4.30
C PRO A 246 3.87 13.18 -5.07
N LYS A 247 4.47 12.01 -5.33
CA LYS A 247 3.80 10.87 -5.97
C LYS A 247 2.67 10.31 -5.10
N PHE A 248 2.90 10.15 -3.80
CA PHE A 248 1.88 9.72 -2.85
C PHE A 248 0.72 10.70 -2.80
N MET A 249 1.00 12.00 -2.64
CA MET A 249 -0.03 13.04 -2.54
C MET A 249 -0.90 13.11 -3.79
N LYS A 250 -0.29 12.96 -4.98
CA LYS A 250 -1.03 12.80 -6.23
C LYS A 250 -2.04 11.66 -6.16
N HIS A 251 -1.57 10.44 -5.88
CA HIS A 251 -2.46 9.29 -5.86
C HIS A 251 -3.49 9.36 -4.71
N PHE A 252 -3.16 10.00 -3.59
CA PHE A 252 -4.07 10.23 -2.49
C PHE A 252 -5.23 11.15 -2.87
N VAL A 253 -4.96 12.30 -3.50
CA VAL A 253 -6.02 13.21 -3.96
C VAL A 253 -6.90 12.55 -5.02
N VAL A 254 -6.31 11.83 -5.97
CA VAL A 254 -7.07 11.07 -6.98
C VAL A 254 -7.95 10.00 -6.32
N PHE A 255 -7.43 9.29 -5.30
CA PHE A 255 -8.20 8.30 -4.54
C PHE A 255 -9.40 8.92 -3.81
N LEU A 256 -9.22 10.05 -3.12
CA LEU A 256 -10.32 10.75 -2.43
C LEU A 256 -11.41 11.19 -3.42
N CYS A 257 -11.01 11.74 -4.56
CA CYS A 257 -11.96 12.13 -5.60
C CYS A 257 -12.68 10.91 -6.18
N ARG A 258 -11.97 9.81 -6.40
CA ARG A 258 -12.58 8.54 -6.84
C ARG A 258 -13.51 7.94 -5.80
N PHE A 259 -13.20 8.06 -4.50
CA PHE A 259 -14.12 7.70 -3.42
C PHE A 259 -15.42 8.48 -3.58
N ALA A 260 -15.36 9.81 -3.68
CA ALA A 260 -16.54 10.65 -3.84
C ALA A 260 -17.37 10.28 -5.08
N VAL A 261 -16.73 9.83 -6.17
CA VAL A 261 -17.41 9.35 -7.38
C VAL A 261 -18.06 7.97 -7.19
N VAL A 262 -17.34 7.00 -6.62
CA VAL A 262 -17.77 5.59 -6.56
C VAL A 262 -18.74 5.33 -5.41
N ARG A 263 -18.52 5.96 -4.27
CA ARG A 263 -19.24 5.70 -3.01
C ARG A 263 -20.09 6.88 -2.54
N GLY A 264 -19.97 8.03 -3.21
CA GLY A 264 -20.65 9.27 -2.86
C GLY A 264 -19.83 10.16 -1.93
N ALA A 265 -19.93 11.48 -2.12
CA ALA A 265 -19.18 12.45 -1.36
C ALA A 265 -19.63 12.55 0.11
N GLU A 266 -20.91 12.33 0.39
CA GLU A 266 -21.44 12.33 1.76
C GLU A 266 -20.86 11.16 2.58
N LEU A 267 -20.75 9.97 1.98
CA LEU A 267 -20.15 8.81 2.64
C LEU A 267 -18.63 9.00 2.84
N LEU A 268 -17.95 9.64 1.90
CA LEU A 268 -16.55 10.06 2.08
C LEU A 268 -16.41 10.97 3.29
N ALA A 269 -17.24 12.03 3.37
CA ALA A 269 -17.22 12.97 4.49
C ALA A 269 -17.48 12.26 5.81
N LYS A 270 -18.53 11.44 5.91
CA LYS A 270 -18.84 10.63 7.09
C LYS A 270 -17.70 9.71 7.50
N SER A 271 -17.05 9.05 6.53
CA SER A 271 -15.93 8.14 6.80
C SER A 271 -14.70 8.86 7.35
N VAL A 272 -14.42 10.08 6.88
CA VAL A 272 -13.32 10.91 7.39
C VAL A 272 -13.66 11.51 8.75
N GLU A 273 -14.88 12.00 8.94
CA GLU A 273 -15.35 12.54 10.23
C GLU A 273 -15.40 11.46 11.34
N ALA A 274 -15.64 10.20 10.98
CA ALA A 274 -15.60 9.07 11.91
C ALA A 274 -14.20 8.82 12.50
N ILE A 275 -13.13 9.30 11.85
CA ILE A 275 -11.76 9.23 12.38
C ILE A 275 -11.56 10.31 13.43
N GLN A 276 -11.92 11.55 13.09
CA GLN A 276 -11.83 12.69 13.98
C GLN A 276 -12.82 13.78 13.53
N ALA A 277 -13.57 14.35 14.47
CA ALA A 277 -14.50 15.44 14.18
C ALA A 277 -13.76 16.66 13.61
N GLY A 278 -14.30 17.23 12.53
CA GLY A 278 -13.73 18.35 11.78
C GLY A 278 -12.59 17.97 10.82
N MET A 279 -12.20 16.69 10.77
CA MET A 279 -11.10 16.22 9.93
C MET A 279 -11.39 16.36 8.44
N PHE A 280 -12.65 16.27 8.01
CA PHE A 280 -12.97 16.38 6.59
C PHE A 280 -12.75 17.81 6.08
N ARG A 281 -13.13 18.83 6.87
CA ARG A 281 -12.81 20.23 6.53
C ARG A 281 -11.30 20.47 6.47
N MET A 282 -10.55 19.94 7.44
CA MET A 282 -9.08 20.01 7.42
C MET A 282 -8.47 19.31 6.21
N LEU A 283 -9.05 18.19 5.77
CA LEU A 283 -8.62 17.47 4.57
C LEU A 283 -8.82 18.32 3.30
N LEU A 284 -9.97 18.99 3.17
CA LEU A 284 -10.21 19.89 2.04
C LEU A 284 -9.19 21.03 2.00
N GLU A 285 -9.00 21.71 3.13
CA GLU A 285 -8.14 22.89 3.23
C GLU A 285 -6.64 22.55 3.11
N LYS A 286 -6.15 21.64 3.96
CA LYS A 286 -4.71 21.37 4.13
C LYS A 286 -4.15 20.35 3.16
N VAL A 287 -5.00 19.59 2.48
CA VAL A 287 -4.57 18.57 1.52
C VAL A 287 -5.09 18.89 0.13
N ILE A 288 -6.40 18.86 -0.10
CA ILE A 288 -6.92 18.97 -1.48
C ILE A 288 -6.57 20.34 -2.08
N VAL A 289 -6.95 21.44 -1.42
CA VAL A 289 -6.69 22.79 -1.93
C VAL A 289 -5.20 23.06 -2.09
N THR A 290 -4.38 22.62 -1.13
CA THR A 290 -2.92 22.84 -1.16
C THR A 290 -2.26 22.06 -2.29
N GLU A 291 -2.67 20.81 -2.54
CA GLU A 291 -2.06 19.95 -3.55
C GLU A 291 -2.53 20.26 -4.98
N LEU A 292 -3.77 20.75 -5.18
CA LEU A 292 -4.35 21.00 -6.51
C LEU A 292 -3.41 21.77 -7.46
N ASN A 293 -2.69 22.77 -6.94
CA ASN A 293 -1.71 23.53 -7.72
C ASN A 293 -0.49 22.69 -8.13
N GLY A 294 0.03 21.85 -7.22
CA GLY A 294 1.17 20.97 -7.49
C GLY A 294 0.84 19.81 -8.43
N LEU A 295 -0.44 19.41 -8.53
CA LEU A 295 -0.87 18.26 -9.33
C LEU A 295 -0.92 18.51 -10.84
N GLN A 296 -0.93 19.78 -11.27
CA GLN A 296 -1.04 20.16 -12.69
C GLN A 296 -0.04 19.42 -13.58
N ASN A 297 1.20 19.27 -13.11
CA ASN A 297 2.31 18.69 -13.86
C ASN A 297 2.46 17.18 -13.71
N MET A 298 1.70 16.55 -12.82
CA MET A 298 1.86 15.13 -12.47
C MET A 298 0.63 14.29 -12.85
N THR A 299 -0.47 14.93 -13.26
CA THR A 299 -1.76 14.29 -13.54
C THR A 299 -1.93 14.01 -15.03
N THR A 300 -2.43 12.81 -15.33
CA THR A 300 -2.90 12.43 -16.67
C THR A 300 -4.28 13.04 -16.93
N ALA A 301 -4.76 13.00 -18.18
CA ALA A 301 -6.12 13.44 -18.51
C ALA A 301 -7.20 12.65 -17.71
N GLU A 302 -6.97 11.36 -17.45
CA GLU A 302 -7.87 10.53 -16.64
C GLU A 302 -7.87 10.97 -15.16
N ASP A 303 -6.69 11.26 -14.61
CA ASP A 303 -6.56 11.78 -13.25
C ASP A 303 -7.33 13.11 -13.10
N LYS A 304 -7.15 14.03 -14.05
CA LYS A 304 -7.82 15.33 -14.06
C LYS A 304 -9.34 15.20 -14.13
N ARG A 305 -9.86 14.33 -15.00
CA ARG A 305 -11.30 14.04 -15.08
C ARG A 305 -11.82 13.49 -13.75
N THR A 306 -11.11 12.54 -13.16
CA THR A 306 -11.50 11.95 -11.86
C THR A 306 -11.55 13.01 -10.76
N ILE A 307 -10.55 13.89 -10.71
CA ILE A 307 -10.49 14.99 -9.75
C ILE A 307 -11.63 15.99 -9.99
N ALA A 308 -11.90 16.36 -11.24
CA ALA A 308 -12.97 17.28 -11.61
C ALA A 308 -14.35 16.78 -11.14
N ILE A 309 -14.70 15.55 -11.49
CA ILE A 309 -15.99 14.95 -11.11
C ILE A 309 -16.06 14.75 -9.59
N GLY A 310 -14.98 14.28 -8.97
CA GLY A 310 -14.95 14.06 -7.52
C GLY A 310 -15.12 15.35 -6.72
N ILE A 311 -14.44 16.43 -7.11
CA ILE A 311 -14.61 17.75 -6.48
C ILE A 311 -16.01 18.29 -6.75
N ALA A 312 -16.56 18.14 -7.96
CA ALA A 312 -17.93 18.53 -8.25
C ALA A 312 -18.94 17.82 -7.33
N ASN A 313 -18.80 16.51 -7.12
CA ASN A 313 -19.64 15.76 -6.18
C ASN A 313 -19.46 16.25 -4.73
N ILE A 314 -18.25 16.59 -4.30
CA ILE A 314 -18.01 17.15 -2.95
C ILE A 314 -18.70 18.51 -2.80
N LEU A 315 -18.59 19.38 -3.81
CA LEU A 315 -19.23 20.70 -3.80
C LEU A 315 -20.76 20.62 -3.88
N ALA A 316 -21.32 19.57 -4.48
CA ALA A 316 -22.76 19.37 -4.62
C ALA A 316 -23.38 18.68 -3.39
N ASP A 317 -22.81 17.55 -2.96
CA ASP A 317 -23.46 16.64 -2.01
C ASP A 317 -22.89 16.76 -0.57
N ALA A 318 -21.67 17.29 -0.41
CA ALA A 318 -21.02 17.46 0.89
C ALA A 318 -20.92 18.93 1.33
N THR A 319 -21.84 19.78 0.84
CA THR A 319 -21.88 21.24 1.07
C THR A 319 -21.75 21.65 2.54
N ASN A 320 -22.36 20.90 3.45
CA ASN A 320 -22.29 21.13 4.91
C ASN A 320 -20.86 21.17 5.45
N TYR A 321 -19.91 20.53 4.77
CA TYR A 321 -18.51 20.47 5.19
C TYR A 321 -17.60 21.42 4.42
N VAL A 322 -18.01 21.82 3.21
CA VAL A 322 -17.18 22.63 2.30
C VAL A 322 -16.96 24.04 2.84
N GLY A 323 -18.03 24.69 3.33
CA GLY A 323 -17.96 26.03 3.91
C GLY A 323 -17.22 27.04 3.03
N ASP A 324 -16.23 27.71 3.61
CA ASP A 324 -15.39 28.73 2.96
C ASP A 324 -14.43 28.17 1.89
N GLN A 325 -14.25 26.85 1.82
CA GLN A 325 -13.36 26.22 0.84
C GLN A 325 -13.97 26.12 -0.56
N TYR A 326 -15.27 26.44 -0.72
CA TYR A 326 -15.97 26.31 -2.00
C TYR A 326 -15.23 27.03 -3.14
N GLY A 327 -14.88 28.29 -2.94
CA GLY A 327 -14.19 29.10 -3.95
C GLY A 327 -12.81 28.55 -4.31
N ALA A 328 -12.02 28.18 -3.29
CA ALA A 328 -10.68 27.64 -3.49
C ALA A 328 -10.70 26.30 -4.25
N LEU A 329 -11.64 25.41 -3.92
CA LEU A 329 -11.81 24.13 -4.61
C LEU A 329 -12.27 24.32 -6.06
N ALA A 330 -13.27 25.18 -6.30
CA ALA A 330 -13.79 25.45 -7.64
C ALA A 330 -12.73 26.09 -8.57
N VAL A 331 -11.96 27.05 -8.05
CA VAL A 331 -10.88 27.69 -8.82
C VAL A 331 -9.73 26.71 -9.05
N GLY A 332 -9.30 25.99 -8.02
CA GLY A 332 -8.18 25.05 -8.13
C GLY A 332 -8.45 23.91 -9.11
N VAL A 333 -9.69 23.40 -9.15
CA VAL A 333 -10.05 22.34 -10.11
C VAL A 333 -10.16 22.87 -11.54
N ALA A 334 -10.65 24.08 -11.75
CA ALA A 334 -10.68 24.71 -13.07
C ALA A 334 -9.25 24.89 -13.62
N GLN A 335 -8.36 25.45 -12.80
CA GLN A 335 -6.94 25.62 -13.16
C GLN A 335 -6.26 24.28 -13.44
N LEU A 336 -6.61 23.23 -12.70
CA LEU A 336 -6.06 21.89 -12.93
C LEU A 336 -6.49 21.30 -14.28
N VAL A 337 -7.76 21.49 -14.66
CA VAL A 337 -8.32 21.00 -15.92
C VAL A 337 -7.77 21.79 -17.12
N GLU A 338 -7.58 23.10 -16.97
CA GLU A 338 -7.01 23.97 -18.01
C GLU A 338 -5.51 23.75 -18.22
N ALA A 339 -4.79 23.27 -17.20
CA ALA A 339 -3.37 23.00 -17.32
C ALA A 339 -3.10 21.89 -18.37
N PRO A 340 -1.93 21.89 -19.05
CA PRO A 340 -1.52 20.79 -19.92
C PRO A 340 -1.42 19.46 -19.17
N SER A 341 -1.84 18.34 -19.78
CA SER A 341 -1.72 17.03 -19.12
C SER A 341 -0.29 16.51 -19.18
N ALA A 342 0.10 15.68 -18.21
CA ALA A 342 1.42 15.03 -18.24
C ALA A 342 1.63 14.16 -19.50
N SER A 343 0.54 13.71 -20.13
CA SER A 343 0.53 12.96 -21.40
C SER A 343 0.76 13.83 -22.65
N ASP A 344 0.60 15.15 -22.56
CA ASP A 344 0.71 16.08 -23.69
C ASP A 344 2.13 16.67 -23.82
N ARG A 345 3.07 16.19 -23.00
CA ARG A 345 4.47 16.57 -23.12
C ARG A 345 5.07 15.91 -24.37
N PRO A 346 5.89 16.63 -25.15
CA PRO A 346 6.56 16.06 -26.31
C PRO A 346 7.29 14.78 -25.89
N VAL A 347 7.21 13.76 -26.74
CA VAL A 347 8.06 12.57 -26.65
C VAL A 347 9.49 13.09 -26.63
N LEU A 348 10.18 12.92 -25.50
CA LEU A 348 11.59 13.28 -25.37
C LEU A 348 12.37 12.51 -26.43
N SER A 349 13.34 13.16 -27.07
CA SER A 349 14.29 12.43 -27.90
C SER A 349 14.99 11.34 -27.07
N PRO A 350 15.47 10.24 -27.67
CA PRO A 350 16.16 9.18 -26.93
C PRO A 350 17.32 9.69 -26.04
N GLU A 351 17.94 10.81 -26.44
CA GLU A 351 19.02 11.49 -25.74
C GLU A 351 18.51 12.28 -24.52
N GLU A 352 17.37 12.97 -24.64
CA GLU A 352 16.72 13.67 -23.52
C GLU A 352 16.04 12.69 -22.54
N GLU A 353 15.55 11.55 -23.04
CA GLU A 353 15.00 10.48 -22.22
C GLU A 353 16.12 9.83 -21.39
N GLN A 354 17.29 9.58 -21.98
CA GLN A 354 18.50 9.16 -21.26
C GLN A 354 18.99 10.21 -20.25
N ALA A 355 18.97 11.50 -20.59
CA ALA A 355 19.35 12.56 -19.66
C ALA A 355 18.40 12.66 -18.45
N SER A 356 17.10 12.39 -18.64
CA SER A 356 16.09 12.36 -17.56
C SER A 356 16.26 11.18 -16.59
N MET A 357 17.06 10.18 -16.96
CA MET A 357 17.36 9.01 -16.12
C MET A 357 18.43 9.31 -15.07
N TYR A 358 19.04 10.50 -15.07
CA TYR A 358 20.07 10.91 -14.11
C TYR A 358 19.70 12.23 -13.44
N ASN A 359 19.94 12.36 -12.12
CA ASN A 359 19.77 13.64 -11.41
C ASN A 359 20.97 14.58 -11.68
N ALA A 360 20.91 15.81 -11.16
CA ALA A 360 21.96 16.83 -11.31
C ALA A 360 23.32 16.42 -10.71
N GLU A 361 23.37 15.35 -9.91
CA GLU A 361 24.56 14.78 -9.29
C GLU A 361 25.07 13.53 -10.05
N GLY A 362 24.41 13.13 -11.14
CA GLY A 362 24.78 11.98 -11.97
C GLY A 362 24.28 10.63 -11.47
N GLU A 363 23.40 10.59 -10.47
CA GLU A 363 22.79 9.35 -9.97
C GLU A 363 21.57 8.93 -10.81
N PHE A 364 21.46 7.64 -11.07
CA PHE A 364 20.39 7.06 -11.89
C PHE A 364 19.04 7.03 -11.13
N THR A 365 18.00 7.66 -11.68
CA THR A 365 16.72 7.92 -10.99
C THR A 365 15.50 7.19 -11.55
N ASN A 366 15.56 6.53 -12.70
CA ASN A 366 14.37 5.92 -13.34
C ASN A 366 14.53 4.44 -13.74
N PRO A 367 13.94 3.47 -13.00
CA PRO A 367 14.12 2.04 -13.26
C PRO A 367 13.13 1.42 -14.26
N TYR A 368 12.37 2.19 -15.06
CA TYR A 368 11.41 1.61 -16.01
C TYR A 368 11.58 2.17 -17.44
N CYS A 369 12.09 1.32 -18.33
CA CYS A 369 11.79 1.43 -19.76
C CYS A 369 10.30 1.10 -19.96
N ARG A 370 9.53 2.02 -20.55
CA ARG A 370 8.16 1.70 -20.97
C ARG A 370 8.23 0.63 -22.07
N LEU A 371 7.57 -0.51 -21.86
CA LEU A 371 7.28 -1.45 -22.94
C LEU A 371 6.18 -0.85 -23.81
N SER A 372 6.56 -0.26 -24.94
CA SER A 372 5.68 0.43 -25.90
C SER A 372 4.62 -0.46 -26.57
N TYR A 373 4.50 -1.74 -26.20
CA TYR A 373 3.69 -2.74 -26.88
C TYR A 373 2.85 -3.65 -25.96
N ALA A 374 2.67 -3.31 -24.68
CA ALA A 374 1.74 -4.05 -23.82
C ALA A 374 0.28 -3.58 -24.09
N PRO A 375 -0.67 -4.48 -24.39
CA PRO A 375 -2.07 -4.08 -24.56
C PRO A 375 -2.63 -3.51 -23.25
N ASP A 376 -3.31 -2.36 -23.37
CA ASP A 376 -3.85 -1.57 -22.26
C ASP A 376 -4.56 -2.40 -21.17
N GLN A 377 -4.24 -2.07 -19.92
CA GLN A 377 -4.92 -2.58 -18.73
C GLN A 377 -6.43 -2.32 -18.76
N ILE A 378 -7.16 -3.21 -18.07
CA ILE A 378 -8.61 -3.24 -17.82
C ILE A 378 -9.28 -1.87 -18.02
N ARG A 379 -9.78 -1.65 -19.23
CA ARG A 379 -10.68 -0.55 -19.56
C ARG A 379 -12.03 -0.86 -18.90
N LEU A 380 -12.35 -0.21 -17.78
CA LEU A 380 -13.69 -0.28 -17.15
C LEU A 380 -14.82 0.24 -18.07
N PHE A 381 -14.49 0.69 -19.28
CA PHE A 381 -15.44 1.16 -20.27
C PHE A 381 -15.21 0.52 -21.66
N GLN A 382 -15.19 -0.82 -21.77
CA GLN A 382 -15.40 -1.45 -23.08
C GLN A 382 -16.52 -2.50 -23.11
N LYS A 383 -17.53 -2.14 -23.92
CA LYS A 383 -18.59 -2.94 -24.55
C LYS A 383 -19.67 -3.54 -23.65
N SER A 384 -20.52 -2.66 -23.11
CA SER A 384 -21.96 -2.91 -23.16
C SER A 384 -22.69 -1.59 -23.42
N ARG A 385 -23.95 -1.65 -23.85
CA ARG A 385 -24.84 -0.59 -24.41
C ARG A 385 -24.93 0.76 -23.66
N ILE A 386 -24.22 0.92 -22.55
CA ILE A 386 -24.14 2.11 -21.70
C ILE A 386 -23.26 3.22 -22.34
N SER A 387 -22.29 2.87 -23.20
CA SER A 387 -21.39 3.86 -23.83
C SER A 387 -22.09 4.91 -24.68
N LYS A 388 -23.24 4.62 -25.30
CA LYS A 388 -24.01 5.61 -26.08
C LYS A 388 -24.88 6.52 -25.21
N ILE A 389 -25.27 6.06 -24.02
CA ILE A 389 -26.05 6.86 -23.07
C ILE A 389 -25.09 7.79 -22.32
N ILE A 390 -23.96 7.26 -21.87
CA ILE A 390 -22.94 8.02 -21.12
C ILE A 390 -22.21 9.05 -21.99
N SER A 391 -21.89 8.80 -23.27
CA SER A 391 -21.20 9.82 -24.08
C SER A 391 -22.11 11.01 -24.45
N HIS A 392 -23.42 10.78 -24.56
CA HIS A 392 -24.39 11.87 -24.81
C HIS A 392 -24.86 12.54 -23.52
N GLU A 393 -25.00 11.79 -22.41
CA GLU A 393 -25.38 12.36 -21.11
C GLU A 393 -24.20 12.98 -20.35
N LEU A 394 -22.93 12.56 -20.52
CA LEU A 394 -21.79 13.25 -19.88
C LEU A 394 -21.42 14.54 -20.59
N CYS A 395 -21.43 14.63 -21.92
CA CYS A 395 -21.25 15.94 -22.56
C CYS A 395 -22.39 16.90 -22.17
N PHE A 396 -23.60 16.38 -21.97
CA PHE A 396 -24.72 17.19 -21.52
C PHE A 396 -24.64 17.54 -20.02
N ASN A 397 -24.24 16.62 -19.13
CA ASN A 397 -24.12 16.87 -17.69
C ASN A 397 -22.82 17.58 -17.29
N GLU A 398 -21.69 17.36 -17.96
CA GLU A 398 -20.48 18.18 -17.80
C GLU A 398 -20.77 19.60 -18.29
N ALA A 399 -21.43 19.77 -19.45
CA ALA A 399 -21.87 21.10 -19.89
C ALA A 399 -22.94 21.69 -18.96
N LEU A 400 -23.92 20.93 -18.47
CA LEU A 400 -25.00 21.43 -17.61
C LEU A 400 -24.49 21.74 -16.20
N GLN A 401 -23.59 20.93 -15.62
CA GLN A 401 -22.98 21.19 -14.32
C GLN A 401 -21.93 22.30 -14.39
N LEU A 402 -21.11 22.38 -15.45
CA LEU A 402 -20.22 23.53 -15.66
C LEU A 402 -21.02 24.81 -15.98
N THR A 403 -22.17 24.70 -16.67
CA THR A 403 -23.10 25.82 -16.89
C THR A 403 -23.86 26.19 -15.61
N GLN A 404 -24.17 25.25 -14.73
CA GLN A 404 -24.78 25.53 -13.43
C GLN A 404 -23.76 26.12 -12.45
N LEU A 405 -22.51 25.64 -12.45
CA LEU A 405 -21.37 26.26 -11.76
C LEU A 405 -21.12 27.68 -12.28
N SER A 406 -21.11 27.88 -13.60
CA SER A 406 -21.05 29.20 -14.25
C SER A 406 -22.19 30.12 -13.82
N LYS A 407 -23.44 29.63 -13.81
CA LYS A 407 -24.63 30.39 -13.39
C LYS A 407 -24.66 30.68 -11.89
N HIS A 408 -24.12 29.81 -11.04
CA HIS A 408 -23.99 30.04 -9.59
C HIS A 408 -22.87 31.03 -9.27
N VAL A 409 -21.71 30.90 -9.92
CA VAL A 409 -20.59 31.86 -9.81
C VAL A 409 -20.99 33.24 -10.30
N SER A 410 -21.79 33.33 -11.38
CA SER A 410 -22.35 34.59 -11.89
C SER A 410 -23.36 35.26 -10.94
N ARG A 411 -23.97 34.52 -10.01
CA ARG A 411 -24.89 35.06 -9.00
C ARG A 411 -24.19 35.50 -7.72
N LEU A 412 -22.95 35.07 -7.48
CA LEU A 412 -22.22 35.29 -6.23
C LEU A 412 -21.13 36.37 -6.31
N ASN A 413 -20.83 36.95 -7.48
CA ASN A 413 -19.89 38.08 -7.56
C ASN A 413 -20.29 39.15 -8.58
N CYS A 414 -20.48 40.37 -8.05
CA CYS A 414 -20.47 41.63 -8.80
C CYS A 414 -19.13 41.82 -9.52
N GLY A 415 -19.16 42.12 -10.83
CA GLY A 415 -18.02 42.68 -11.56
C GLY A 415 -17.59 41.89 -12.80
N ARG A 416 -17.98 42.42 -13.97
CA ARG A 416 -17.59 42.07 -15.35
C ARG A 416 -16.38 41.14 -15.52
N ILE A 417 -16.63 39.88 -15.89
CA ILE A 417 -15.76 39.10 -16.78
C ILE A 417 -16.64 38.59 -17.92
N SER A 418 -16.43 39.13 -19.12
CA SER A 418 -17.14 38.74 -20.34
C SER A 418 -16.37 37.60 -21.01
N TRP A 419 -16.87 36.37 -20.88
CA TRP A 419 -16.38 35.24 -21.67
C TRP A 419 -17.16 35.20 -22.99
N ARG A 420 -16.50 35.47 -24.12
CA ARG A 420 -17.05 35.19 -25.46
C ARG A 420 -16.97 33.68 -25.70
N MET A 421 -18.12 33.02 -25.88
CA MET A 421 -18.17 31.64 -26.38
C MET A 421 -17.85 31.60 -27.89
N PRO A 422 -17.17 30.55 -28.39
CA PRO A 422 -17.11 30.24 -29.81
C PRO A 422 -18.49 29.79 -30.33
N ASN A 423 -18.88 30.27 -31.51
CA ASN A 423 -20.25 30.20 -32.03
C ASN A 423 -20.60 28.96 -32.88
N SER A 424 -19.82 27.87 -32.87
CA SER A 424 -20.24 26.65 -33.57
C SER A 424 -19.57 25.37 -33.07
N LEU A 425 -20.39 24.32 -32.97
CA LEU A 425 -20.06 22.93 -32.61
C LEU A 425 -19.27 22.16 -33.71
N SER A 426 -18.75 22.85 -34.72
CA SER A 426 -18.02 22.24 -35.84
C SER A 426 -16.55 21.92 -35.55
N ASP A 427 -15.98 22.51 -34.49
CA ASP A 427 -14.52 22.49 -34.29
C ASP A 427 -14.06 21.37 -33.34
N PHE A 428 -14.97 20.46 -32.98
CA PHE A 428 -14.74 19.39 -31.98
C PHE A 428 -14.86 17.96 -32.53
N PHE A 429 -15.15 17.76 -33.81
CA PHE A 429 -15.26 16.43 -34.43
C PHE A 429 -14.03 16.01 -35.21
#